data_AF-A0A6C0W4P0-F1
#
_entry.id   AF-A0A6C0W4P0-F1
#
_cell.length_a   1.000
_cell.length_b   1.000
_cell.length_c   1.000
_cell.angle_alpha   90.00
_cell.angle_beta   90.00
_cell.angle_gamma   90.00
#
_symmetry.space_group_name_H-M   'P 1'
#
loop_
_entity.id
_entity.type
_entity.pdbx_description
1 polymer ?
#
loop_
_entity_poly.entity_id
_entity_poly.type
_entity_poly.pdbx_seq_one_letter_code
_entity_poly.pdbx_strand_id
1 'polypeptide(L)'
;MIVNNSDYDIFISLAIFIKKPIRFRLTNIRFFNYSSITKMDNDKWKIILGRSGPIQYSHKLAFEIIKSGKPVNYKNINLILAYCNIKITEDILKDLITRPRFLFKDLNKDETIKNLKDKFGLPFSKIKIPGVYIFKHIKTGDKYVGSSSHLAFRLFGYINLKYKSIGKLIPILIKEKLINFSLEVIPLYDNYDFNSEIVLEQYFLLDPSFNLNTIKVANNPSGSNCKPLYMYNRNKTILYYSSRQQIDFINNLNISHFTFTKHLKKGTYYLGKYLFTRKPELTCKVKDISLLELQIQLEKDRVKFNKNKPLNSLSKSVLLIDANNNSKLFFSIGKCIEYLRNKGLSTTHSTLIKYINTGKAYHGYIYKYMQ
;
A
#
# COMPACT_ATOMS: atom_id res chain seq x y z
N MET A 1 -1.88 -25.39 -24.43
CA MET A 1 -1.71 -25.71 -22.98
C MET A 1 -1.32 -24.42 -22.27
N ILE A 2 -2.33 -23.66 -21.84
CA ILE A 2 -2.18 -22.29 -21.32
C ILE A 2 -2.51 -22.37 -19.82
N VAL A 3 -1.51 -22.09 -18.98
CA VAL A 3 -1.72 -21.96 -17.53
C VAL A 3 -1.92 -20.49 -17.22
N ASN A 4 -3.13 -20.16 -16.77
CA ASN A 4 -3.55 -18.82 -16.37
C ASN A 4 -3.29 -18.65 -14.86
N ASN A 5 -2.45 -17.70 -14.48
CA ASN A 5 -2.07 -17.42 -13.08
C ASN A 5 -2.99 -16.36 -12.46
N SER A 6 -4.18 -16.78 -12.05
CA SER A 6 -5.05 -15.97 -11.19
C SER A 6 -5.53 -16.82 -10.02
N ASP A 7 -4.72 -16.96 -8.97
CA ASP A 7 -5.16 -17.40 -7.65
C ASP A 7 -4.03 -17.22 -6.63
N TYR A 8 -4.10 -16.16 -5.82
CA TYR A 8 -3.38 -16.10 -4.53
C TYR A 8 -4.16 -15.24 -3.54
N ASP A 9 -5.28 -15.78 -3.07
CA ASP A 9 -5.88 -15.47 -1.79
C ASP A 9 -5.68 -16.68 -0.86
N ILE A 10 -4.68 -16.63 0.04
CA ILE A 10 -4.61 -17.55 1.18
C ILE A 10 -4.23 -16.76 2.44
N PHE A 11 -5.23 -16.53 3.29
CA PHE A 11 -5.05 -16.17 4.69
C PHE A 11 -4.60 -17.41 5.48
N ILE A 12 -3.40 -17.36 6.07
CA ILE A 12 -2.94 -18.35 7.06
C ILE A 12 -3.46 -17.97 8.44
N SER A 13 -4.24 -18.87 9.04
CA SER A 13 -4.48 -18.98 10.48
C SER A 13 -3.34 -19.72 11.17
N LEU A 14 -2.82 -19.19 12.27
CA LEU A 14 -2.19 -20.01 13.31
C LEU A 14 -2.44 -19.36 14.66
N ALA A 15 -3.15 -20.08 15.54
CA ALA A 15 -3.27 -19.78 16.96
C ALA A 15 -2.48 -20.83 17.74
N ILE A 16 -2.30 -20.56 19.06
CA ILE A 16 -1.79 -21.44 20.14
C ILE A 16 -0.25 -21.28 20.39
N PHE A 17 0.34 -21.07 21.58
CA PHE A 17 -0.01 -21.23 23.01
C PHE A 17 0.67 -20.14 23.90
N ILE A 18 0.16 -20.02 25.13
CA ILE A 18 0.41 -19.09 26.26
C ILE A 18 1.80 -19.21 26.96
N LYS A 19 2.38 -18.11 27.47
CA LYS A 19 2.83 -17.93 28.90
C LYS A 19 3.35 -16.51 29.25
N LYS A 20 3.00 -16.12 30.48
CA LYS A 20 3.06 -14.88 31.31
C LYS A 20 4.18 -13.81 31.12
N PRO A 21 3.97 -12.57 31.63
CA PRO A 21 4.83 -11.41 31.42
C PRO A 21 5.91 -11.27 32.51
N ILE A 22 7.08 -10.76 32.13
CA ILE A 22 8.11 -10.28 33.06
C ILE A 22 8.12 -8.75 33.01
N ARG A 23 7.79 -8.11 34.13
CA ARG A 23 7.98 -6.68 34.39
C ARG A 23 9.47 -6.39 34.61
N PHE A 24 9.99 -5.35 33.99
CA PHE A 24 11.16 -4.65 34.52
C PHE A 24 10.94 -3.13 34.56
N ARG A 25 11.34 -2.57 35.70
CA ARG A 25 11.20 -1.19 36.15
C ARG A 25 11.98 -0.21 35.26
N LEU A 26 11.33 0.91 34.95
CA LEU A 26 11.98 2.15 34.55
C LEU A 26 12.87 2.66 35.68
N THR A 27 14.13 2.97 35.37
CA THR A 27 14.85 4.03 36.09
C THR A 27 15.73 4.84 35.12
N ASN A 28 15.51 6.15 35.16
CA ASN A 28 16.40 7.28 34.85
C ASN A 28 17.03 7.39 33.46
N ILE A 29 16.29 8.05 32.56
CA ILE A 29 16.83 8.73 31.37
C ILE A 29 17.35 10.11 31.83
N ARG A 30 18.67 10.32 31.73
CA ARG A 30 19.25 11.68 31.70
C ARG A 30 19.03 12.25 30.30
N PHE A 31 18.37 13.41 30.25
CA PHE A 31 18.22 14.22 29.05
C PHE A 31 19.61 14.68 28.58
N PHE A 32 19.98 14.31 27.35
CA PHE A 32 21.04 15.00 26.61
C PHE A 32 20.39 15.79 25.47
N ASN A 33 20.67 17.09 25.48
CA ASN A 33 20.18 18.09 24.56
C ASN A 33 20.60 17.78 23.11
N TYR A 34 19.62 17.69 22.22
CA TYR A 34 19.82 17.67 20.77
C TYR A 34 20.08 19.10 20.28
N SER A 35 21.29 19.39 19.82
CA SER A 35 21.57 20.57 19.02
C SER A 35 21.31 20.29 17.53
N SER A 36 20.25 20.92 17.03
CA SER A 36 19.99 21.42 15.67
C SER A 36 20.25 20.50 14.47
N ILE A 37 19.21 19.72 14.11
CA ILE A 37 18.94 19.36 12.71
C ILE A 37 18.40 20.62 12.01
N THR A 38 19.00 21.02 10.89
CA THR A 38 18.57 22.21 10.15
C THR A 38 17.20 22.00 9.50
N LYS A 39 16.43 23.08 9.36
CA LYS A 39 15.06 23.08 8.81
C LYS A 39 15.01 22.50 7.37
N MET A 40 16.10 22.61 6.63
CA MET A 40 16.24 22.20 5.23
C MET A 40 16.35 20.68 5.06
N ASP A 41 16.97 19.97 6.01
CA ASP A 41 17.07 18.51 5.99
C ASP A 41 15.71 17.84 6.25
N ASN A 42 14.88 18.45 7.09
CA ASN A 42 13.52 17.98 7.34
C ASN A 42 12.62 18.09 6.10
N ASP A 43 12.88 19.03 5.18
CA ASP A 43 12.06 19.24 3.98
C ASP A 43 12.39 18.27 2.84
N LYS A 44 13.63 17.77 2.75
CA LYS A 44 13.98 16.72 1.78
C LYS A 44 13.38 15.36 2.13
N TRP A 45 13.34 14.98 3.41
CA TRP A 45 12.67 13.75 3.87
C TRP A 45 11.16 13.77 3.61
N LYS A 46 10.53 14.95 3.67
CA LYS A 46 9.11 15.15 3.35
C LYS A 46 8.79 14.77 1.91
N ILE A 47 9.61 15.22 0.96
CA ILE A 47 9.42 14.94 -0.47
C ILE A 47 9.70 13.46 -0.79
N ILE A 48 10.77 12.88 -0.22
CA ILE A 48 11.20 11.50 -0.49
C ILE A 48 10.21 10.46 0.07
N LEU A 49 9.49 10.78 1.15
CA LEU A 49 8.51 9.89 1.78
C LEU A 49 7.06 10.13 1.29
N GLY A 50 6.85 11.01 0.30
CA GLY A 50 5.52 11.38 -0.20
C GLY A 50 4.66 12.10 0.86
N ARG A 51 5.28 12.86 1.78
CA ARG A 51 4.62 13.48 2.93
C ARG A 51 4.98 14.95 3.04
N SER A 52 4.03 15.86 2.84
CA SER A 52 4.16 17.22 3.36
C SER A 52 3.76 17.26 4.86
N GLY A 53 4.54 17.96 5.69
CA GLY A 53 4.23 18.21 7.11
C GLY A 53 5.10 17.48 8.15
N PRO A 54 4.91 17.74 9.47
CA PRO A 54 5.56 16.98 10.54
C PRO A 54 5.19 15.50 10.42
N ILE A 55 6.11 14.58 10.79
CA ILE A 55 5.90 13.12 10.72
C ILE A 55 4.78 12.74 11.70
N GLN A 56 3.56 12.88 11.24
CA GLN A 56 2.39 12.53 11.99
C GLN A 56 1.73 11.36 11.29
N TYR A 57 1.52 10.28 12.03
CA TYR A 57 0.89 9.10 11.48
C TYR A 57 -0.54 9.45 11.03
N SER A 58 -0.99 8.96 9.88
CA SER A 58 -2.34 9.22 9.35
C SER A 58 -3.45 8.97 10.38
N HIS A 59 -3.27 8.00 11.29
CA HIS A 59 -4.22 7.77 12.38
C HIS A 59 -4.23 8.93 13.41
N LYS A 60 -3.08 9.51 13.75
CA LYS A 60 -2.99 10.67 14.63
C LYS A 60 -3.62 11.90 13.98
N LEU A 61 -3.35 12.12 12.69
CA LEU A 61 -3.98 13.19 11.91
C LEU A 61 -5.50 13.05 11.90
N ALA A 62 -6.01 11.86 11.61
CA ALA A 62 -7.43 11.58 11.64
C ALA A 62 -8.04 11.86 13.02
N PHE A 63 -7.39 11.42 14.10
CA PHE A 63 -7.85 11.70 15.46
C PHE A 63 -7.86 13.19 15.80
N GLU A 64 -6.84 13.95 15.38
CA GLU A 64 -6.79 15.40 15.62
C GLU A 64 -7.86 16.15 14.83
N ILE A 65 -8.10 15.76 13.56
CA ILE A 65 -9.18 16.32 12.75
C ILE A 65 -10.54 16.04 13.41
N ILE A 66 -10.80 14.79 13.83
CA ILE A 66 -12.03 14.43 14.56
C ILE A 66 -12.18 15.26 15.83
N LYS A 67 -11.11 15.36 16.64
CA LYS A 67 -11.12 16.14 17.90
C LYS A 67 -11.31 17.64 17.68
N SER A 68 -10.88 18.17 16.53
CA SER A 68 -11.02 19.59 16.23
C SER A 68 -12.48 20.03 16.05
N GLY A 69 -13.39 19.09 15.75
CA GLY A 69 -14.80 19.37 15.47
C GLY A 69 -15.06 20.18 14.19
N LYS A 70 -14.01 20.53 13.43
CA LYS A 70 -14.13 21.32 12.20
C LYS A 70 -14.67 20.46 11.06
N PRO A 71 -15.43 21.04 10.11
CA PRO A 71 -15.85 20.35 8.90
C PRO A 71 -14.67 19.75 8.14
N VAL A 72 -14.84 18.52 7.66
CA VAL A 72 -13.86 17.83 6.84
C VAL A 72 -13.78 18.50 5.48
N ASN A 73 -12.56 18.80 5.03
CA ASN A 73 -12.31 19.38 3.72
C ASN A 73 -11.28 18.54 2.93
N TYR A 74 -11.09 18.87 1.65
CA TYR A 74 -10.21 18.14 0.75
C TYR A 74 -8.73 18.19 1.20
N LYS A 75 -8.30 19.27 1.87
CA LYS A 75 -6.93 19.40 2.40
C LYS A 75 -6.67 18.36 3.49
N ASN A 76 -7.63 18.17 4.41
CA ASN A 76 -7.55 17.16 5.46
C ASN A 76 -7.44 15.74 4.88
N ILE A 77 -8.25 15.43 3.86
CA ILE A 77 -8.22 14.13 3.19
C ILE A 77 -6.89 13.89 2.48
N ASN A 78 -6.40 14.88 1.71
CA ASN A 78 -5.12 14.80 1.02
C ASN A 78 -3.95 14.56 1.99
N LEU A 79 -3.97 15.18 3.18
CA LEU A 79 -2.95 14.95 4.19
C LEU A 79 -2.98 13.52 4.72
N ILE A 80 -4.17 12.97 5.00
CA ILE A 80 -4.31 11.61 5.53
C ILE A 80 -3.93 10.57 4.48
N LEU A 81 -4.39 10.74 3.23
CA LEU A 81 -4.23 9.80 2.13
C LEU A 81 -2.98 10.04 1.26
N ALA A 82 -2.07 10.93 1.66
CA ALA A 82 -0.85 11.24 0.90
C ALA A 82 -0.05 9.98 0.51
N TYR A 83 -0.06 8.95 1.36
CA TYR A 83 0.64 7.68 1.10
C TYR A 83 -0.07 6.77 0.08
N CYS A 84 -1.35 7.01 -0.22
CA CYS A 84 -2.11 6.27 -1.23
C CYS A 84 -1.82 6.77 -2.65
N ASN A 85 -0.96 7.79 -2.82
CA ASN A 85 -0.81 8.53 -4.06
C ASN A 85 -2.15 9.10 -4.58
N ILE A 86 -3.04 9.47 -3.66
CA ILE A 86 -4.33 10.09 -3.96
C ILE A 86 -4.22 11.57 -3.63
N LYS A 87 -4.59 12.41 -4.59
CA LYS A 87 -4.69 13.86 -4.43
C LYS A 87 -5.97 14.34 -5.11
N ILE A 88 -6.85 14.98 -4.34
CA ILE A 88 -8.14 15.49 -4.82
C ILE A 88 -8.20 17.01 -4.72
N THR A 89 -9.13 17.60 -5.48
CA THR A 89 -9.53 19.01 -5.37
C THR A 89 -10.80 19.15 -4.52
N GLU A 90 -11.21 20.38 -4.25
CA GLU A 90 -12.47 20.66 -3.57
C GLU A 90 -13.69 20.19 -4.39
N ASP A 91 -13.66 20.40 -5.71
CA ASP A 91 -14.76 20.01 -6.60
C ASP A 91 -14.93 18.50 -6.66
N ILE A 92 -13.83 17.74 -6.70
CA ILE A 92 -13.87 16.28 -6.60
C ILE A 92 -14.50 15.85 -5.28
N LEU A 93 -14.15 16.49 -4.16
CA LEU A 93 -14.77 16.14 -2.88
C LEU A 93 -16.27 16.44 -2.87
N LYS A 94 -16.69 17.62 -3.37
CA LYS A 94 -18.09 18.03 -3.44
C LYS A 94 -18.91 17.08 -4.30
N ASP A 95 -18.38 16.68 -5.45
CA ASP A 95 -19.01 15.69 -6.31
C ASP A 95 -19.19 14.35 -5.58
N LEU A 96 -18.13 13.83 -4.94
CA LEU A 96 -18.18 12.53 -4.25
C LEU A 96 -19.18 12.50 -3.10
N ILE A 97 -19.28 13.57 -2.29
CA ILE A 97 -20.18 13.58 -1.12
C ILE A 97 -21.66 13.78 -1.50
N THR A 98 -21.93 14.33 -2.69
CA THR A 98 -23.28 14.58 -3.21
C THR A 98 -23.84 13.43 -4.05
N ARG A 99 -23.06 12.35 -4.24
CA ARG A 99 -23.47 11.20 -5.03
C ARG A 99 -24.78 10.56 -4.54
N PRO A 100 -25.61 10.03 -5.45
CA PRO A 100 -26.84 9.35 -5.10
C PRO A 100 -26.62 8.21 -4.11
N ARG A 101 -27.57 8.07 -3.18
CA ARG A 101 -27.51 7.10 -2.08
C ARG A 101 -28.71 6.18 -2.16
N PHE A 102 -28.47 4.88 -1.98
CA PHE A 102 -29.52 3.89 -1.83
C PHE A 102 -29.63 3.48 -0.37
N LEU A 103 -30.79 3.69 0.24
CA LEU A 103 -31.09 3.28 1.61
C LEU A 103 -31.91 1.98 1.58
N PHE A 104 -31.40 0.97 2.27
CA PHE A 104 -32.05 -0.33 2.45
C PHE A 104 -32.36 -0.52 3.94
N LYS A 105 -33.63 -0.82 4.21
CA LYS A 105 -34.14 -1.24 5.52
C LYS A 105 -34.52 -2.72 5.44
N ASP A 106 -34.79 -3.34 6.58
CA ASP A 106 -35.23 -4.74 6.64
C ASP A 106 -34.32 -5.67 5.84
N LEU A 107 -33.02 -5.63 6.15
CA LEU A 107 -31.96 -6.34 5.42
C LEU A 107 -32.10 -7.88 5.48
N ASN A 108 -33.02 -8.39 6.27
CA ASN A 108 -33.39 -9.80 6.39
C ASN A 108 -34.49 -10.24 5.40
N LYS A 109 -35.15 -9.31 4.69
CA LYS A 109 -36.20 -9.65 3.71
C LYS A 109 -35.60 -10.00 2.35
N ASP A 110 -36.17 -11.03 1.72
CA ASP A 110 -35.74 -11.48 0.38
C ASP A 110 -35.91 -10.39 -0.69
N GLU A 111 -36.94 -9.56 -0.57
CA GLU A 111 -37.16 -8.41 -1.46
C GLU A 111 -36.01 -7.39 -1.38
N THR A 112 -35.53 -7.09 -0.17
CA THR A 112 -34.37 -6.21 0.03
C THR A 112 -33.12 -6.82 -0.59
N ILE A 113 -32.92 -8.13 -0.41
CA ILE A 113 -31.80 -8.88 -1.00
C ILE A 113 -31.89 -8.86 -2.54
N LYS A 114 -33.09 -9.02 -3.11
CA LYS A 114 -33.33 -8.92 -4.56
C LYS A 114 -32.99 -7.53 -5.09
N ASN A 115 -33.48 -6.48 -4.43
CA ASN A 115 -33.19 -5.09 -4.80
C ASN A 115 -31.70 -4.77 -4.76
N LEU A 116 -30.95 -5.34 -3.80
CA LEU A 116 -29.49 -5.21 -3.76
C LEU A 116 -28.80 -5.88 -4.96
N LYS A 117 -29.25 -7.08 -5.35
CA LYS A 117 -28.74 -7.78 -6.54
C LYS A 117 -29.03 -7.00 -7.82
N ASP A 118 -30.25 -6.48 -7.94
CA ASP A 118 -30.69 -5.74 -9.13
C ASP A 118 -29.89 -4.44 -9.31
N LYS A 119 -29.52 -3.77 -8.21
CA LYS A 119 -28.76 -2.50 -8.25
C LYS A 119 -27.25 -2.67 -8.38
N PHE A 120 -26.68 -3.69 -7.75
CA PHE A 120 -25.23 -3.83 -7.61
C PHE A 120 -24.63 -5.07 -8.25
N GLY A 121 -25.47 -5.95 -8.79
CA GLY A 121 -25.07 -7.22 -9.40
C GLY A 121 -24.85 -8.34 -8.38
N LEU A 122 -24.31 -9.45 -8.89
CA LEU A 122 -24.01 -10.66 -8.11
C LEU A 122 -22.55 -10.65 -7.64
N PRO A 123 -22.21 -11.34 -6.52
CA PRO A 123 -20.84 -11.38 -6.00
C PRO A 123 -19.75 -11.81 -7.01
N PHE A 124 -20.12 -12.59 -8.01
CA PHE A 124 -19.21 -13.17 -9.01
C PHE A 124 -19.46 -12.62 -10.43
N SER A 125 -20.17 -11.48 -10.56
CA SER A 125 -20.36 -10.85 -11.86
C SER A 125 -19.05 -10.30 -12.43
N LYS A 126 -18.95 -10.27 -13.76
CA LYS A 126 -17.83 -9.65 -14.47
C LYS A 126 -17.78 -8.13 -14.25
N ILE A 127 -18.95 -7.50 -14.18
CA ILE A 127 -19.09 -6.07 -13.88
C ILE A 127 -18.87 -5.88 -12.39
N LYS A 128 -17.92 -5.00 -12.04
CA LYS A 128 -17.58 -4.64 -10.67
C LYS A 128 -17.89 -3.17 -10.46
N ILE A 129 -18.83 -2.90 -9.57
CA ILE A 129 -19.20 -1.53 -9.21
C ILE A 129 -18.43 -1.16 -7.93
N PRO A 130 -17.55 -0.14 -7.95
CA PRO A 130 -16.91 0.36 -6.76
C PRO A 130 -17.86 1.26 -5.97
N GLY A 131 -17.56 1.48 -4.69
CA GLY A 131 -18.29 2.45 -3.89
C GLY A 131 -18.16 2.25 -2.39
N VAL A 132 -19.00 2.97 -1.67
CA VAL A 132 -19.02 3.02 -0.20
C VAL A 132 -20.33 2.45 0.33
N TYR A 133 -20.25 1.77 1.46
CA TYR A 133 -21.40 1.25 2.18
C TYR A 133 -21.34 1.63 3.66
N ILE A 134 -22.50 1.96 4.21
CA ILE A 134 -22.66 2.43 5.58
C ILE A 134 -23.71 1.58 6.28
N PHE A 135 -23.30 0.83 7.31
CA PHE A 135 -24.24 0.20 8.22
C PHE A 135 -24.56 1.17 9.35
N LYS A 136 -25.84 1.35 9.65
CA LYS A 136 -26.30 2.10 10.82
C LYS A 136 -27.14 1.17 11.69
N HIS A 137 -26.75 1.04 12.96
CA HIS A 137 -27.53 0.32 13.94
C HIS A 137 -28.80 1.13 14.26
N ILE A 138 -29.98 0.52 14.12
CA ILE A 138 -31.25 1.23 14.17
C ILE A 138 -31.49 1.82 15.56
N LYS A 139 -31.20 1.05 16.62
CA LYS A 139 -31.49 1.46 18.01
C LYS A 139 -30.51 2.49 18.56
N THR A 140 -29.20 2.28 18.36
CA THR A 140 -28.18 3.18 18.94
C THR A 140 -27.79 4.32 18.01
N GLY A 141 -28.06 4.19 16.70
CA GLY A 141 -27.60 5.13 15.69
C GLY A 141 -26.13 5.00 15.32
N ASP A 142 -25.40 4.05 15.94
CA ASP A 142 -23.99 3.79 15.69
C ASP A 142 -23.75 3.42 14.23
N LYS A 143 -22.69 3.98 13.62
CA LYS A 143 -22.40 3.78 12.20
C LYS A 143 -21.08 3.07 11.97
N TYR A 144 -21.05 2.27 10.92
CA TYR A 144 -19.86 1.70 10.29
C TYR A 144 -19.82 2.12 8.83
N VAL A 145 -18.67 2.54 8.31
CA VAL A 145 -18.43 2.74 6.88
C VAL A 145 -17.35 1.80 6.37
N GLY A 146 -17.49 1.34 5.13
CA GLY A 146 -16.38 0.73 4.40
C GLY A 146 -16.48 1.02 2.91
N SER A 147 -15.37 0.87 2.20
CA SER A 147 -15.33 0.92 0.73
C SER A 147 -15.08 -0.46 0.13
N SER A 148 -15.35 -0.60 -1.17
CA SER A 148 -14.97 -1.75 -1.97
C SER A 148 -14.85 -1.35 -3.44
N SER A 149 -13.88 -1.92 -4.15
CA SER A 149 -13.85 -1.90 -5.61
C SER A 149 -14.88 -2.84 -6.25
N HIS A 150 -15.52 -3.70 -5.44
CA HIS A 150 -16.59 -4.59 -5.83
C HIS A 150 -17.65 -4.65 -4.73
N LEU A 151 -18.66 -3.78 -4.82
CA LEU A 151 -19.72 -3.63 -3.82
C LEU A 151 -20.48 -4.94 -3.59
N ALA A 152 -20.96 -5.60 -4.64
CA ALA A 152 -21.73 -6.84 -4.51
C ALA A 152 -20.98 -7.89 -3.67
N PHE A 153 -19.75 -8.23 -4.06
CA PHE A 153 -18.94 -9.21 -3.32
C PHE A 153 -18.79 -8.86 -1.83
N ARG A 154 -18.55 -7.59 -1.52
CA ARG A 154 -18.35 -7.14 -0.13
C ARG A 154 -19.66 -7.14 0.66
N LEU A 155 -20.74 -6.59 0.10
CA LEU A 155 -22.05 -6.51 0.75
C LEU A 155 -22.62 -7.89 1.06
N PHE A 156 -22.59 -8.80 0.09
CA PHE A 156 -23.09 -10.17 0.29
C PHE A 156 -22.24 -10.98 1.26
N GLY A 157 -20.98 -10.60 1.50
CA GLY A 157 -20.18 -11.17 2.58
C GLY A 157 -20.76 -10.83 3.98
N TYR A 158 -21.24 -9.60 4.17
CA TYR A 158 -21.88 -9.18 5.42
C TYR A 158 -23.29 -9.77 5.57
N ILE A 159 -24.09 -9.73 4.50
CA ILE A 159 -25.46 -10.24 4.51
C ILE A 159 -25.49 -11.74 4.80
N ASN A 160 -24.57 -12.50 4.20
CA ASN A 160 -24.46 -13.93 4.47
C ASN A 160 -23.69 -14.26 5.76
N LEU A 161 -23.29 -13.26 6.56
CA LEU A 161 -22.53 -13.40 7.80
C LEU A 161 -21.26 -14.26 7.67
N LYS A 162 -20.57 -14.18 6.52
CA LYS A 162 -19.40 -15.03 6.21
C LYS A 162 -18.09 -14.50 6.80
N TYR A 163 -18.08 -13.29 7.35
CA TYR A 163 -16.86 -12.69 7.89
C TYR A 163 -16.53 -13.18 9.30
N LYS A 164 -15.23 -13.29 9.59
CA LYS A 164 -14.73 -13.59 10.94
C LYS A 164 -15.19 -12.51 11.92
N SER A 165 -15.52 -12.90 13.14
CA SER A 165 -15.95 -11.99 14.20
C SER A 165 -14.78 -11.12 14.71
N ILE A 166 -14.50 -10.03 13.99
CA ILE A 166 -13.43 -9.06 14.28
C ILE A 166 -13.95 -7.62 14.20
N GLY A 167 -13.25 -6.70 14.86
CA GLY A 167 -13.67 -5.30 14.94
C GLY A 167 -14.90 -5.10 15.83
N LYS A 168 -15.66 -4.02 15.61
CA LYS A 168 -16.90 -3.76 16.37
C LYS A 168 -18.16 -4.16 15.59
N LEU A 169 -18.23 -3.88 14.28
CA LEU A 169 -19.43 -4.15 13.49
C LEU A 169 -19.78 -5.64 13.47
N ILE A 170 -18.86 -6.52 13.05
CA ILE A 170 -19.19 -7.92 12.76
C ILE A 170 -19.68 -8.67 14.01
N PRO A 171 -19.06 -8.55 15.20
CA PRO A 171 -19.59 -9.17 16.42
C PRO A 171 -21.03 -8.75 16.73
N ILE A 172 -21.35 -7.46 16.59
CA ILE A 172 -22.71 -6.93 16.83
C ILE A 172 -23.67 -7.42 15.74
N LEU A 173 -23.26 -7.39 14.47
CA LEU A 173 -24.06 -7.86 13.34
C LEU A 173 -24.45 -9.34 13.48
N ILE A 174 -23.52 -10.19 13.95
CA ILE A 174 -23.78 -11.63 14.19
C ILE A 174 -24.73 -11.84 15.37
N LYS A 175 -24.52 -11.08 16.46
CA LYS A 175 -25.31 -11.17 17.70
C LYS A 175 -26.74 -10.67 17.50
N GLU A 176 -26.89 -9.49 16.92
CA GLU A 176 -28.16 -8.76 16.84
C GLU A 176 -28.88 -8.95 15.50
N LYS A 177 -28.24 -9.62 14.53
CA LYS A 177 -28.77 -9.92 13.19
C LYS A 177 -29.02 -8.68 12.34
N LEU A 178 -29.26 -8.92 11.05
CA LEU A 178 -29.43 -7.88 10.03
C LEU A 178 -30.65 -6.98 10.24
N ILE A 179 -31.69 -7.47 10.95
CA ILE A 179 -32.93 -6.73 11.20
C ILE A 179 -32.70 -5.45 12.01
N ASN A 180 -31.64 -5.39 12.81
CA ASN A 180 -31.30 -4.23 13.65
C ASN A 180 -30.42 -3.21 12.93
N PHE A 181 -30.22 -3.35 11.62
CA PHE A 181 -29.37 -2.46 10.83
C PHE A 181 -30.08 -1.97 9.58
N SER A 182 -29.82 -0.71 9.23
CA SER A 182 -30.05 -0.19 7.88
C SER A 182 -28.72 -0.10 7.12
N LEU A 183 -28.77 -0.28 5.80
CA LEU A 183 -27.62 -0.17 4.92
C LEU A 183 -27.83 0.99 3.95
N GLU A 184 -26.90 1.94 3.93
CA GLU A 184 -26.81 2.97 2.91
C GLU A 184 -25.65 2.63 1.96
N VAL A 185 -25.88 2.71 0.64
CA VAL A 185 -24.86 2.40 -0.37
C VAL A 185 -24.74 3.56 -1.34
N ILE A 186 -23.49 3.97 -1.61
CA ILE A 186 -23.12 5.02 -2.54
C ILE A 186 -22.26 4.38 -3.64
N PRO A 187 -22.88 3.94 -4.75
CA PRO A 187 -22.12 3.39 -5.87
C PRO A 187 -21.41 4.51 -6.64
N LEU A 188 -20.22 4.20 -7.11
CA LEU A 188 -19.38 5.11 -7.90
C LEU A 188 -19.24 4.50 -9.29
N TYR A 189 -20.14 4.87 -10.21
CA TYR A 189 -20.14 4.35 -11.58
C TYR A 189 -19.08 5.01 -12.47
N ASP A 190 -18.51 6.12 -12.01
CA ASP A 190 -17.63 6.98 -12.79
C ASP A 190 -16.18 6.54 -12.69
N ASN A 191 -15.45 6.74 -13.79
CA ASN A 191 -14.04 6.39 -13.90
C ASN A 191 -13.17 7.58 -13.47
N TYR A 192 -12.90 7.68 -12.18
CA TYR A 192 -11.76 8.48 -11.72
C TYR A 192 -10.46 7.71 -11.97
N ASP A 193 -9.37 8.42 -12.31
CA ASP A 193 -8.01 7.86 -12.42
C ASP A 193 -7.40 7.42 -11.07
N PHE A 194 -8.23 7.32 -10.02
CA PHE A 194 -7.87 6.92 -8.67
C PHE A 194 -9.04 6.18 -8.00
N ASN A 195 -8.73 5.49 -6.92
CA ASN A 195 -9.68 4.75 -6.09
C ASN A 195 -10.60 5.71 -5.29
N SER A 196 -11.62 6.24 -5.94
CA SER A 196 -12.56 7.24 -5.41
C SER A 196 -13.33 6.75 -4.18
N GLU A 197 -13.57 5.45 -4.07
CA GLU A 197 -14.20 4.82 -2.92
C GLU A 197 -13.38 4.99 -1.63
N ILE A 198 -12.05 5.04 -1.73
CA ILE A 198 -11.14 5.24 -0.59
C ILE A 198 -11.25 6.68 -0.07
N VAL A 199 -11.38 7.65 -0.98
CA VAL A 199 -11.56 9.07 -0.63
C VAL A 199 -12.86 9.25 0.13
N LEU A 200 -13.95 8.70 -0.39
CA LEU A 200 -15.27 8.84 0.21
C LEU A 200 -15.38 8.08 1.54
N GLU A 201 -14.79 6.89 1.67
CA GLU A 201 -14.65 6.23 2.97
C GLU A 201 -13.87 7.09 3.97
N GLN A 202 -12.75 7.68 3.56
CA GLN A 202 -11.96 8.52 4.45
C GLN A 202 -12.74 9.74 4.96
N TYR A 203 -13.56 10.35 4.11
CA TYR A 203 -14.44 11.45 4.49
C TYR A 203 -15.37 11.03 5.65
N PHE A 204 -16.06 9.90 5.52
CA PHE A 204 -16.95 9.39 6.56
C PHE A 204 -16.22 8.93 7.83
N LEU A 205 -15.04 8.35 7.71
CA LEU A 205 -14.26 7.93 8.88
C LEU A 205 -13.91 9.09 9.83
N LEU A 206 -13.85 10.31 9.30
CA LEU A 206 -13.59 11.53 10.07
C LEU A 206 -14.84 12.11 10.75
N ASP A 207 -16.03 11.58 10.48
CA ASP A 207 -17.22 11.87 11.25
C ASP A 207 -17.24 10.98 12.52
N PRO A 208 -17.35 11.56 13.73
CA PRO A 208 -17.32 10.81 14.98
C PRO A 208 -18.49 9.82 15.13
N SER A 209 -19.61 10.01 14.42
CA SER A 209 -20.76 9.09 14.42
C SER A 209 -20.43 7.71 13.83
N PHE A 210 -19.34 7.58 13.07
CA PHE A 210 -18.83 6.30 12.55
C PHE A 210 -18.00 5.54 13.60
N ASN A 211 -18.61 5.28 14.76
CA ASN A 211 -17.96 4.74 15.96
C ASN A 211 -17.77 3.21 15.98
N LEU A 212 -18.39 2.50 15.01
CA LEU A 212 -18.17 1.07 14.79
C LEU A 212 -16.89 0.79 13.99
N ASN A 213 -16.30 1.80 13.33
CA ASN A 213 -14.96 1.71 12.76
C ASN A 213 -13.91 1.86 13.87
N THR A 214 -13.07 0.83 14.04
CA THR A 214 -11.94 0.87 14.98
C THR A 214 -10.75 1.64 14.41
N ILE A 215 -10.60 1.66 13.09
CA ILE A 215 -9.55 2.37 12.36
C ILE A 215 -10.19 3.57 11.67
N LYS A 216 -9.61 4.76 11.85
CA LYS A 216 -10.12 6.03 11.31
C LYS A 216 -9.40 6.51 10.03
N VAL A 217 -8.72 5.57 9.37
CA VAL A 217 -7.96 5.80 8.14
C VAL A 217 -8.36 4.76 7.10
N ALA A 218 -8.82 5.22 5.93
CA ALA A 218 -9.23 4.38 4.81
C ALA A 218 -8.02 3.75 4.13
N ASN A 219 -8.21 2.54 3.57
CA ASN A 219 -7.14 1.76 2.94
C ASN A 219 -5.83 1.85 3.73
N ASN A 220 -5.90 1.71 5.05
CA ASN A 220 -4.74 1.88 5.90
C ASN A 220 -3.79 0.71 5.63
N PRO A 221 -2.65 0.87 4.91
CA PRO A 221 -1.63 -0.18 4.83
C PRO A 221 -1.09 -0.50 6.22
N SER A 222 -1.35 0.40 7.18
CA SER A 222 -0.97 0.38 8.59
C SER A 222 -2.09 -0.02 9.54
N GLY A 223 -3.04 -0.86 9.12
CA GLY A 223 -3.95 -1.52 10.06
C GLY A 223 -3.18 -2.52 10.92
N SER A 224 -2.68 -2.13 12.11
CA SER A 224 -2.03 -2.96 13.16
C SER A 224 -0.84 -3.86 12.75
N ASN A 225 -0.56 -4.04 11.46
CA ASN A 225 0.38 -5.00 10.89
C ASN A 225 1.43 -4.38 9.97
N CYS A 226 1.42 -3.06 9.76
CA CYS A 226 2.53 -2.36 9.14
C CYS A 226 3.71 -2.33 10.10
N LYS A 227 4.46 -3.43 10.09
CA LYS A 227 5.70 -3.55 10.84
C LYS A 227 6.79 -2.95 9.95
N PRO A 228 7.43 -1.85 10.36
CA PRO A 228 8.50 -1.25 9.58
C PRO A 228 9.57 -2.29 9.26
N LEU A 229 10.16 -2.17 8.08
CA LEU A 229 11.15 -3.07 7.53
C LEU A 229 12.39 -2.27 7.19
N TYR A 230 13.54 -2.85 7.50
CA TYR A 230 14.84 -2.21 7.36
C TYR A 230 15.80 -3.17 6.66
N MET A 231 16.62 -2.62 5.76
CA MET A 231 17.76 -3.31 5.16
C MET A 231 19.05 -2.68 5.68
N TYR A 232 19.78 -3.45 6.49
CA TYR A 232 21.07 -3.05 7.03
C TYR A 232 22.22 -3.78 6.34
N ASN A 233 23.45 -3.33 6.60
CA ASN A 233 24.62 -4.21 6.52
C ASN A 233 24.60 -5.27 7.65
N ARG A 234 25.48 -6.28 7.56
CA ARG A 234 25.48 -7.43 8.48
C ARG A 234 25.53 -7.08 9.96
N ASN A 235 26.34 -6.07 10.33
CA ASN A 235 26.54 -5.63 11.72
C ASN A 235 25.58 -4.49 12.13
N LYS A 236 24.60 -4.13 11.29
CA LYS A 236 23.60 -3.08 11.55
C LYS A 236 24.14 -1.67 11.75
N THR A 237 25.40 -1.40 11.41
CA THR A 237 25.96 -0.06 11.54
C THR A 237 25.49 0.89 10.44
N ILE A 238 25.02 0.37 9.30
CA ILE A 238 24.57 1.16 8.15
C ILE A 238 23.17 0.72 7.71
N LEU A 239 22.22 1.66 7.66
CA LEU A 239 20.90 1.48 7.06
C LEU A 239 20.92 1.87 5.58
N TYR A 240 20.61 0.94 4.68
CA TYR A 240 20.55 1.20 3.24
C TYR A 240 19.16 1.60 2.75
N TYR A 241 18.12 0.99 3.31
CA TYR A 241 16.74 1.22 2.88
C TYR A 241 15.76 0.86 3.99
N SER A 242 14.66 1.60 4.08
CA SER A 242 13.56 1.25 4.98
C SER A 242 12.23 1.53 4.31
N SER A 243 11.25 0.66 4.57
CA SER A 243 9.88 0.89 4.16
C SER A 243 8.92 0.27 5.18
N ARG A 244 7.69 0.77 5.15
CA ARG A 244 6.53 0.27 5.88
C ARG A 244 5.86 -0.92 5.22
N GLN A 245 6.14 -1.17 3.95
CA GLN A 245 5.51 -2.23 3.17
C GLN A 245 6.56 -3.18 2.61
N GLN A 246 6.26 -4.47 2.67
CA GLN A 246 7.11 -5.50 2.07
C GLN A 246 7.16 -5.37 0.55
N ILE A 247 6.07 -4.90 -0.08
CA ILE A 247 5.98 -4.75 -1.53
C ILE A 247 7.02 -3.76 -2.07
N ASP A 248 7.39 -2.74 -1.29
CA ASP A 248 8.40 -1.75 -1.71
C ASP A 248 9.79 -2.39 -1.86
N PHE A 249 10.15 -3.35 -1.00
CA PHE A 249 11.41 -4.11 -1.16
C PHE A 249 11.36 -5.00 -2.39
N ILE A 250 10.19 -5.51 -2.75
CA ILE A 250 10.01 -6.40 -3.90
C ILE A 250 10.08 -5.59 -5.20
N ASN A 251 9.26 -4.54 -5.31
CA ASN A 251 9.11 -3.76 -6.52
C ASN A 251 10.27 -2.78 -6.72
N ASN A 252 10.64 -2.03 -5.67
CA ASN A 252 11.65 -0.99 -5.82
C ASN A 252 13.06 -1.57 -5.85
N LEU A 253 13.33 -2.71 -5.20
CA LEU A 253 14.67 -3.30 -5.17
C LEU A 253 14.79 -4.55 -6.04
N ASN A 254 13.71 -4.99 -6.70
CA ASN A 254 13.64 -6.22 -7.52
C ASN A 254 14.10 -7.48 -6.75
N ILE A 255 13.59 -7.64 -5.53
CA ILE A 255 13.87 -8.82 -4.71
C ILE A 255 12.63 -9.71 -4.78
N SER A 256 12.79 -10.98 -5.21
CA SER A 256 11.63 -11.87 -5.25
C SER A 256 11.00 -12.05 -3.87
N HIS A 257 9.67 -12.14 -3.82
CA HIS A 257 8.92 -12.31 -2.59
C HIS A 257 9.43 -13.48 -1.74
N PHE A 258 9.72 -14.61 -2.37
CA PHE A 258 10.28 -15.80 -1.71
C PHE A 258 11.65 -15.55 -1.09
N THR A 259 12.55 -14.91 -1.83
CA THR A 259 13.91 -14.59 -1.35
C THR A 259 13.86 -13.61 -0.19
N PHE A 260 13.10 -12.53 -0.33
CA PHE A 260 12.90 -11.54 0.72
C PHE A 260 12.36 -12.20 1.99
N THR A 261 11.28 -12.98 1.86
CA THR A 261 10.63 -13.66 2.99
C THR A 261 11.55 -14.66 3.67
N LYS A 262 12.34 -15.43 2.91
CA LYS A 262 13.35 -16.37 3.44
C LYS A 262 14.36 -15.64 4.32
N HIS A 263 14.96 -14.57 3.82
CA HIS A 263 15.99 -13.84 4.54
C HIS A 263 15.43 -13.08 5.74
N LEU A 264 14.24 -12.48 5.62
CA LEU A 264 13.56 -11.81 6.71
C LEU A 264 13.18 -12.78 7.85
N LYS A 265 12.64 -13.96 7.55
CA LYS A 265 12.21 -14.94 8.57
C LYS A 265 13.41 -15.63 9.23
N LYS A 266 14.41 -16.04 8.44
CA LYS A 266 15.59 -16.76 8.94
C LYS A 266 16.65 -15.85 9.55
N GLY A 267 16.55 -14.52 9.36
CA GLY A 267 17.60 -13.57 9.74
C GLY A 267 18.92 -13.79 9.00
N THR A 268 18.86 -14.40 7.81
CA THR A 268 20.04 -14.68 6.99
C THR A 268 20.31 -13.54 6.02
N TYR A 269 21.55 -13.42 5.55
CA TYR A 269 21.98 -12.27 4.76
C TYR A 269 21.68 -12.45 3.26
N TYR A 270 20.90 -11.53 2.70
CA TYR A 270 20.67 -11.46 1.27
C TYR A 270 21.97 -11.04 0.55
N LEU A 271 22.32 -11.77 -0.51
CA LEU A 271 23.60 -11.64 -1.23
C LEU A 271 24.84 -11.71 -0.31
N GLY A 272 24.71 -12.36 0.85
CA GLY A 272 25.76 -12.44 1.88
C GLY A 272 26.09 -11.11 2.57
N LYS A 273 25.34 -10.02 2.31
CA LYS A 273 25.70 -8.65 2.72
C LYS A 273 24.58 -7.91 3.45
N TYR A 274 23.33 -8.14 3.07
CA TYR A 274 22.19 -7.33 3.50
C TYR A 274 21.32 -8.08 4.50
N LEU A 275 21.04 -7.45 5.65
CA LEU A 275 20.15 -7.99 6.68
C LEU A 275 18.78 -7.32 6.58
N PHE A 276 17.73 -8.12 6.38
CA PHE A 276 16.35 -7.66 6.50
C PHE A 276 15.83 -7.89 7.92
N THR A 277 15.22 -6.88 8.52
CA THR A 277 14.67 -6.98 9.88
C THR A 277 13.48 -6.05 10.06
N ARG A 278 12.64 -6.39 11.05
CA ARG A 278 11.56 -5.53 11.55
C ARG A 278 11.95 -4.76 12.81
N LYS A 279 13.12 -5.07 13.39
CA LYS A 279 13.66 -4.38 14.57
C LYS A 279 14.52 -3.21 14.11
N PRO A 280 14.22 -1.97 14.54
CA PRO A 280 15.09 -0.83 14.27
C PRO A 280 16.39 -0.95 15.07
N GLU A 281 17.49 -0.49 14.49
CA GLU A 281 18.76 -0.24 15.18
C GLU A 281 18.93 1.27 15.35
N LEU A 282 19.00 1.74 16.60
CA LEU A 282 19.00 3.18 16.91
C LEU A 282 20.37 3.83 16.71
N THR A 283 21.43 3.02 16.74
CA THR A 283 22.83 3.48 16.62
C THR A 283 23.35 3.47 15.18
N CYS A 284 22.52 3.04 14.22
CA CYS A 284 22.92 2.93 12.83
C CYS A 284 23.07 4.31 12.15
N LYS A 285 24.04 4.42 11.25
CA LYS A 285 24.14 5.55 10.33
C LYS A 285 23.27 5.27 9.11
N VAL A 286 22.42 6.22 8.73
CA VAL A 286 21.68 6.12 7.48
C VAL A 286 22.64 6.38 6.32
N LYS A 287 22.65 5.49 5.33
CA LYS A 287 23.43 5.72 4.12
C LYS A 287 22.70 6.76 3.27
N ASP A 288 23.39 7.85 2.98
CA ASP A 288 22.93 8.82 1.98
C ASP A 288 23.13 8.20 0.60
N ILE A 289 22.06 7.60 0.07
CA ILE A 289 22.04 6.93 -1.23
C ILE A 289 20.65 7.06 -1.83
N SER A 290 20.58 7.45 -3.10
CA SER A 290 19.31 7.48 -3.82
C SER A 290 18.79 6.06 -4.07
N LEU A 291 17.48 5.94 -4.32
CA LEU A 291 16.88 4.64 -4.64
C LEU A 291 17.53 4.01 -5.89
N LEU A 292 17.82 4.81 -6.92
CA LEU A 292 18.44 4.33 -8.15
C LEU A 292 19.87 3.83 -7.92
N GLU A 293 20.69 4.58 -7.17
CA GLU A 293 22.05 4.15 -6.83
C GLU A 293 22.03 2.87 -6.01
N LEU A 294 21.07 2.72 -5.09
CA LEU A 294 20.90 1.48 -4.33
C LEU A 294 20.49 0.31 -5.22
N GLN A 295 19.56 0.52 -6.17
CA GLN A 295 19.19 -0.50 -7.15
C GLN A 295 20.41 -0.95 -7.97
N ILE A 296 21.19 0.01 -8.48
CA ILE A 296 22.44 -0.24 -9.21
C ILE A 296 23.43 -1.02 -8.35
N GLN A 297 23.60 -0.64 -7.07
CA GLN A 297 24.48 -1.34 -6.13
C GLN A 297 24.03 -2.79 -5.92
N LEU A 298 22.72 -3.03 -5.78
CA LEU A 298 22.16 -4.38 -5.62
C LEU A 298 22.33 -5.23 -6.87
N GLU A 299 22.18 -4.67 -8.07
CA GLU A 299 22.44 -5.39 -9.32
C GLU A 299 23.90 -5.83 -9.42
N LYS A 300 24.85 -4.94 -9.15
CA LYS A 300 26.28 -5.29 -9.12
C LYS A 300 26.58 -6.40 -8.11
N ASP A 301 25.99 -6.32 -6.92
CA ASP A 301 26.12 -7.37 -5.90
C ASP A 301 25.49 -8.69 -6.36
N ARG A 302 24.38 -8.67 -7.12
CA ARG A 302 23.76 -9.88 -7.71
C ARG A 302 24.65 -10.54 -8.75
N VAL A 303 25.26 -9.76 -9.65
CA VAL A 303 26.18 -10.28 -10.66
C VAL A 303 27.38 -10.92 -9.97
N LYS A 304 27.99 -10.22 -9.00
CA LYS A 304 29.11 -10.75 -8.22
C LYS A 304 28.75 -12.03 -7.45
N PHE A 305 27.59 -12.05 -6.79
CA PHE A 305 27.15 -13.20 -5.99
C PHE A 305 26.80 -14.42 -6.86
N ASN A 306 26.31 -14.20 -8.08
CA ASN A 306 25.90 -15.26 -9.01
C ASN A 306 26.91 -15.50 -10.15
N LYS A 307 28.17 -15.07 -10.00
CA LYS A 307 29.21 -15.15 -11.05
C LYS A 307 29.33 -16.54 -11.71
N ASN A 308 29.07 -17.60 -10.94
CA ASN A 308 29.18 -18.99 -11.40
C ASN A 308 27.85 -19.61 -11.86
N LYS A 309 26.77 -18.83 -11.92
CA LYS A 309 25.46 -19.33 -12.40
C LYS A 309 25.24 -18.94 -13.85
N PRO A 310 24.75 -19.85 -14.70
CA PRO A 310 24.35 -19.50 -16.06
C PRO A 310 23.18 -18.52 -16.01
N LEU A 311 23.35 -17.34 -16.61
CA LEU A 311 22.29 -16.34 -16.76
C LEU A 311 21.82 -16.32 -18.22
N ASN A 312 20.51 -16.44 -18.41
CA ASN A 312 19.90 -16.20 -19.73
C ASN A 312 20.13 -14.74 -20.14
N SER A 313 20.50 -14.50 -21.39
CA SER A 313 20.73 -13.16 -21.97
C SER A 313 19.51 -12.23 -21.83
N LEU A 314 18.30 -12.79 -21.82
CA LEU A 314 17.04 -12.04 -21.68
C LEU A 314 16.77 -11.54 -20.25
N SER A 315 17.42 -12.14 -19.25
CA SER A 315 17.28 -11.79 -17.84
C SER A 315 18.29 -10.74 -17.38
N LYS A 316 19.08 -10.17 -18.30
CA LYS A 316 20.08 -9.15 -17.98
C LYS A 316 19.42 -7.79 -17.73
N SER A 317 19.82 -7.14 -16.65
CA SER A 317 19.40 -5.78 -16.31
C SER A 317 20.02 -4.77 -17.28
N VAL A 318 19.23 -3.76 -17.64
CA VAL A 318 19.58 -2.71 -18.61
C VAL A 318 19.42 -1.35 -17.94
N LEU A 319 20.46 -0.52 -18.04
CA LEU A 319 20.42 0.89 -17.68
C LEU A 319 20.11 1.71 -18.92
N LEU A 320 18.98 2.42 -18.90
CA LEU A 320 18.58 3.41 -19.89
C LEU A 320 19.11 4.77 -19.44
N ILE A 321 19.76 5.52 -20.33
CA ILE A 321 20.29 6.86 -20.07
C ILE A 321 19.75 7.79 -21.16
N ASP A 322 19.10 8.89 -20.78
CA ASP A 322 18.62 9.90 -21.72
C ASP A 322 19.70 10.93 -22.08
N ALA A 323 19.38 11.84 -23.01
CA ALA A 323 20.28 12.91 -23.44
C ALA A 323 20.67 13.90 -22.32
N ASN A 324 19.87 13.97 -21.26
CA ASN A 324 20.09 14.83 -20.09
C ASN A 324 20.83 14.09 -18.97
N ASN A 325 21.40 12.91 -19.24
CA ASN A 325 22.04 12.02 -18.27
C ASN A 325 21.12 11.51 -17.15
N ASN A 326 19.80 11.61 -17.29
CA ASN A 326 18.89 10.91 -16.37
C ASN A 326 18.94 9.43 -16.70
N SER A 327 19.06 8.61 -15.66
CA SER A 327 19.17 7.17 -15.80
C SER A 327 17.99 6.45 -15.17
N LYS A 328 17.59 5.34 -15.78
CA LYS A 328 16.54 4.46 -15.29
C LYS A 328 16.95 3.02 -15.46
N LEU A 329 16.89 2.27 -14.37
CA LEU A 329 17.23 0.85 -14.36
C LEU A 329 16.01 -0.01 -14.67
N PHE A 330 16.20 -0.97 -15.58
CA PHE A 330 15.26 -2.04 -15.87
C PHE A 330 15.88 -3.38 -15.54
N PHE A 331 15.15 -4.21 -14.80
CA PHE A 331 15.64 -5.51 -14.32
C PHE A 331 15.59 -6.64 -15.37
N SER A 332 15.22 -6.30 -16.61
CA SER A 332 15.30 -7.19 -17.77
C SER A 332 15.18 -6.39 -19.06
N ILE A 333 15.65 -6.95 -20.17
CA ILE A 333 15.46 -6.41 -21.52
C ILE A 333 13.96 -6.28 -21.82
N GLY A 334 13.16 -7.29 -21.46
CA GLY A 334 11.71 -7.29 -21.70
C GLY A 334 10.98 -6.12 -21.01
N LYS A 335 11.32 -5.82 -19.75
CA LYS A 335 10.76 -4.67 -19.03
C LYS A 335 11.15 -3.33 -19.66
N CYS A 336 12.37 -3.24 -20.20
CA CYS A 336 12.80 -2.05 -20.93
C CYS A 336 11.98 -1.88 -22.23
N ILE A 337 11.73 -2.96 -22.96
CA ILE A 337 10.91 -2.93 -24.19
C ILE A 337 9.47 -2.56 -23.90
N GLU A 338 8.87 -3.12 -22.84
CA GLU A 338 7.52 -2.76 -22.40
C GLU A 338 7.41 -1.26 -22.10
N TYR A 339 8.41 -0.71 -21.40
CA TYR A 339 8.48 0.71 -21.12
C TYR A 339 8.58 1.57 -22.40
N LEU A 340 9.42 1.18 -23.36
CA LEU A 340 9.55 1.88 -24.64
C LEU A 340 8.24 1.81 -25.44
N ARG A 341 7.58 0.65 -25.48
CA ARG A 341 6.30 0.46 -26.16
C ARG A 341 5.20 1.35 -25.59
N ASN A 342 5.13 1.47 -24.26
CA ASN A 342 4.19 2.36 -23.59
C ASN A 342 4.45 3.85 -23.88
N LYS A 343 5.67 4.19 -24.33
CA LYS A 343 6.04 5.53 -24.85
C LYS A 343 5.81 5.68 -26.36
N GLY A 344 5.21 4.70 -27.03
CA GLY A 344 5.03 4.70 -28.48
C GLY A 344 6.29 4.32 -29.27
N LEU A 345 7.35 3.87 -28.61
CA LEU A 345 8.62 3.49 -29.23
C LEU A 345 8.67 1.96 -29.39
N SER A 346 8.35 1.48 -30.59
CA SER A 346 8.38 0.05 -30.89
C SER A 346 9.81 -0.46 -31.02
N THR A 347 10.15 -1.54 -30.32
CA THR A 347 11.49 -2.12 -30.30
C THR A 347 11.41 -3.62 -30.04
N THR A 348 12.26 -4.40 -30.72
CA THR A 348 12.40 -5.84 -30.51
C THR A 348 13.61 -6.14 -29.62
N HIS A 349 13.66 -7.36 -29.07
CA HIS A 349 14.80 -7.83 -28.28
C HIS A 349 16.12 -7.78 -29.07
N SER A 350 16.12 -8.24 -30.33
CA SER A 350 17.32 -8.25 -31.18
C SER A 350 17.85 -6.84 -31.44
N THR A 351 16.96 -5.89 -31.75
CA THR A 351 17.33 -4.49 -31.97
C THR A 351 17.91 -3.87 -30.71
N LEU A 352 17.27 -4.06 -29.55
CA LEU A 352 17.77 -3.49 -28.30
C LEU A 352 19.15 -4.06 -27.91
N ILE A 353 19.35 -5.37 -28.08
CA ILE A 353 20.66 -6.02 -27.86
C ILE A 353 21.73 -5.43 -28.78
N LYS A 354 21.42 -5.21 -30.07
CA LYS A 354 22.34 -4.57 -31.02
C LYS A 354 22.78 -3.18 -30.53
N TYR A 355 21.86 -2.36 -30.05
CA TYR A 355 22.19 -1.01 -29.57
C TYR A 355 22.92 -1.01 -28.23
N ILE A 356 22.62 -1.96 -27.34
CA ILE A 356 23.41 -2.16 -26.11
C ILE A 356 24.86 -2.54 -26.46
N ASN A 357 25.06 -3.48 -27.39
CA ASN A 357 26.41 -3.96 -27.76
C ASN A 357 27.22 -2.90 -28.53
N THR A 358 26.57 -2.13 -29.39
CA THR A 358 27.24 -1.07 -30.17
C THR A 358 27.45 0.22 -29.37
N GLY A 359 26.78 0.38 -28.22
CA GLY A 359 26.84 1.58 -27.40
C GLY A 359 26.23 2.83 -28.05
N LYS A 360 25.61 2.69 -29.23
CA LYS A 360 25.02 3.80 -29.97
C LYS A 360 23.66 4.20 -29.39
N ALA A 361 23.34 5.49 -29.50
CA ALA A 361 22.03 5.98 -29.10
C ALA A 361 20.93 5.42 -30.00
N TYR A 362 19.77 5.10 -29.40
CA TYR A 362 18.59 4.62 -30.11
C TYR A 362 17.32 5.17 -29.44
N HIS A 363 16.43 5.77 -30.24
CA HIS A 363 15.31 6.58 -29.77
C HIS A 363 15.70 7.68 -28.77
N GLY A 364 16.91 8.25 -28.91
CA GLY A 364 17.42 9.30 -28.01
C GLY A 364 17.95 8.80 -26.66
N TYR A 365 18.14 7.47 -26.50
CA TYR A 365 18.69 6.88 -25.28
C TYR A 365 19.94 6.05 -25.56
N ILE A 366 20.85 6.01 -24.59
CA ILE A 366 21.96 5.06 -24.53
C ILE A 366 21.57 3.92 -23.58
N TYR A 367 21.85 2.69 -23.99
CA TYR A 367 21.50 1.49 -23.24
C TYR A 367 22.77 0.75 -22.83
N LYS A 368 22.87 0.32 -21.56
CA LYS A 368 24.03 -0.42 -21.06
C LYS A 368 23.59 -1.64 -20.26
N TYR A 369 24.29 -2.77 -20.42
CA TYR A 369 24.15 -3.88 -19.48
C TYR A 369 24.73 -3.50 -18.13
N MET A 370 24.06 -3.93 -17.06
CA MET A 370 24.66 -3.93 -15.74
C MET A 370 25.64 -5.10 -15.64
N GLN A 371 26.92 -4.78 -15.42
CA GLN A 371 28.00 -5.74 -15.16
C GLN A 371 28.36 -5.78 -13.68
#